data_AF-A0A936NHC9-F1
#
_entry.id   AF-A0A936NHC9-F1
#
_cell.length_a   1.000
_cell.length_b   1.000
_cell.length_c   1.000
_cell.angle_alpha   90.00
_cell.angle_beta   90.00
_cell.angle_gamma   90.00
#
_symmetry.space_group_name_H-M   'P 1'
#
loop_
_entity.id
_entity.type
_entity.pdbx_description
1 polymer ?
#
loop_
_entity_poly.entity_id
_entity_poly.type
_entity_poly.pdbx_seq_one_letter_code
_entity_poly.pdbx_strand_id
1 'polypeptide(L)'
;MPSALLSQTMIECILSKDKERLTGEGCIYDLSSSSPAISQPEHLHPGDYVKLRLWLPEEHVCVFVELAEVQWVKNHWINVEVLSASPGDQARLRKFTSIEDQCSPSSRRKSERILIHA
;
A
#
# COMPACT_ATOMS: atom_id res chain seq x y z
N MET A 1 26.71 -13.44 1.11
CA MET A 1 25.62 -13.08 2.03
C MET A 1 24.52 -12.45 1.18
N PRO A 2 23.40 -13.11 0.88
CA PRO A 2 22.32 -12.42 0.18
C PRO A 2 21.72 -11.43 1.17
N SER A 3 21.90 -10.14 0.89
CA SER A 3 21.29 -9.06 1.63
C SER A 3 19.78 -9.28 1.62
N ALA A 4 19.23 -9.59 2.80
CA ALA A 4 17.80 -9.82 2.97
C ALA A 4 17.02 -8.57 2.53
N LEU A 5 16.49 -8.64 1.31
CA LEU A 5 15.37 -7.90 0.71
C LEU A 5 14.87 -6.70 1.52
N LEU A 6 15.68 -5.64 1.62
CA LEU A 6 15.11 -4.33 1.87
C LEU A 6 14.37 -3.97 0.59
N SER A 7 13.05 -3.82 0.65
CA SER A 7 12.28 -3.18 -0.41
C SER A 7 12.93 -1.84 -0.73
N GLN A 8 13.70 -1.81 -1.80
CA GLN A 8 14.31 -0.60 -2.35
C GLN A 8 13.27 0.24 -3.08
N THR A 9 12.00 -0.13 -3.02
CA THR A 9 10.91 0.62 -3.63
C THR A 9 9.91 1.04 -2.57
N MET A 10 9.55 2.32 -2.57
CA MET A 10 8.49 2.89 -1.75
C MET A 10 7.42 3.50 -2.63
N ILE A 11 6.16 3.27 -2.29
CA ILE A 11 5.03 3.94 -2.94
C ILE A 11 4.44 4.93 -1.93
N GLU A 12 4.40 6.21 -2.29
CA GLU A 12 3.68 7.22 -1.53
C GLU A 12 2.38 7.52 -2.25
N CYS A 13 1.24 7.36 -1.59
CA CYS A 13 -0.05 7.65 -2.20
C CYS A 13 -1.03 8.27 -1.21
N ILE A 14 -1.95 9.06 -1.75
CA ILE A 14 -3.09 9.60 -1.02
C ILE A 14 -4.24 8.63 -1.20
N LEU A 15 -4.75 8.09 -0.10
CA LEU A 15 -5.84 7.14 -0.11
C LEU A 15 -7.18 7.84 -0.35
N SER A 16 -8.03 7.17 -1.11
CA SER A 16 -9.43 7.51 -1.33
C SER A 16 -10.28 6.27 -1.11
N LYS A 17 -11.43 6.45 -0.46
CA LYS A 17 -12.41 5.39 -0.26
C LYS A 17 -13.37 5.37 -1.45
N ASP A 18 -13.32 4.30 -2.27
CA ASP A 18 -14.29 4.07 -3.34
C ASP A 18 -15.09 2.82 -3.06
N LYS A 19 -16.38 3.00 -2.71
CA LYS A 19 -17.50 2.05 -2.60
C LYS A 19 -17.32 0.68 -1.91
N GLU A 20 -16.10 0.26 -1.57
CA GLU A 20 -15.70 -0.98 -0.85
C GLU A 20 -14.18 -1.28 -1.01
N ARG A 21 -13.43 -0.49 -1.79
CA ARG A 21 -12.01 -0.71 -2.07
C ARG A 21 -11.18 0.50 -1.67
N LEU A 22 -9.99 0.23 -1.15
CA LEU A 22 -8.97 1.26 -0.96
C LEU A 22 -8.32 1.54 -2.30
N THR A 23 -8.49 2.77 -2.76
CA THR A 23 -7.80 3.29 -3.94
C THR A 23 -6.87 4.41 -3.52
N GLY A 24 -5.87 4.72 -4.32
CA GLY A 24 -5.04 5.89 -4.07
C GLY A 24 -4.30 6.35 -5.31
N GLU A 25 -3.92 7.61 -5.32
CA GLU A 25 -3.08 8.22 -6.35
C GLU A 25 -1.73 8.58 -5.73
N GLY A 26 -0.64 8.24 -6.40
CA GLY A 26 0.67 8.32 -5.80
C GLY A 26 1.84 8.23 -6.75
N CYS A 27 3.04 8.17 -6.17
CA CYS A 27 4.30 8.05 -6.88
C CYS A 27 5.11 6.88 -6.34
N ILE A 28 5.89 6.26 -7.21
CA ILE A 28 6.84 5.20 -6.86
C ILE A 28 8.22 5.82 -6.75
N TYR A 29 8.93 5.52 -5.69
CA TYR A 29 10.29 5.95 -5.44
C TYR A 29 11.23 4.75 -5.39
N ASP A 30 12.27 4.80 -6.20
CA ASP A 30 13.42 3.91 -6.11
C ASP A 30 14.43 4.47 -5.10
N LEU A 31 14.59 3.73 -4.00
CA LEU A 31 15.47 3.96 -2.86
C LEU A 31 16.79 3.17 -2.96
N SER A 32 17.07 2.51 -4.09
CA SER A 32 18.32 1.78 -4.33
C SER A 32 19.55 2.69 -4.36
N SER A 33 19.35 3.97 -4.67
CA SER A 33 20.39 4.99 -4.73
C SER A 33 20.27 6.02 -3.62
N SER A 34 21.33 6.79 -3.38
CA SER A 34 21.35 7.89 -2.39
C SER A 34 20.40 9.05 -2.73
N SER A 35 19.91 9.12 -3.96
CA SER A 35 18.92 10.09 -4.41
C SER A 35 17.66 9.36 -4.87
N PRO A 36 16.56 9.38 -4.10
CA PRO A 36 15.33 8.74 -4.50
C PRO A 36 14.86 9.23 -5.86
N ALA A 37 14.72 8.32 -6.82
CA ALA A 37 14.23 8.64 -8.16
C ALA A 37 12.77 8.23 -8.29
N ILE A 38 11.98 9.02 -9.01
CA ILE A 38 10.61 8.60 -9.37
C ILE A 38 10.74 7.48 -10.39
N SER A 39 10.12 6.34 -10.09
CA SER A 39 10.10 5.16 -10.94
C SER A 39 8.71 5.01 -11.58
N GLN A 40 8.67 4.36 -12.74
CA GLN A 40 7.43 4.06 -13.41
C GLN A 40 6.81 2.75 -12.89
N PRO A 41 5.47 2.61 -12.89
CA PRO A 41 4.78 1.38 -12.50
C PRO A 41 5.28 0.14 -13.22
N GLU A 42 5.69 0.26 -14.49
CA GLU A 42 6.17 -0.87 -15.30
C GLU A 42 7.43 -1.55 -14.75
N HIS A 43 8.17 -0.90 -13.85
CA HIS A 43 9.34 -1.50 -13.21
C HIS A 43 8.98 -2.45 -12.06
N LEU A 44 7.72 -2.44 -11.60
CA LEU A 44 7.24 -3.35 -10.57
C LEU A 44 6.69 -4.64 -11.19
N HIS A 45 6.96 -5.76 -10.52
CA HIS A 45 6.52 -7.09 -10.93
C HIS A 45 5.67 -7.75 -9.83
N PRO A 46 4.73 -8.63 -10.19
CA PRO A 46 4.07 -9.49 -9.23
C PRO A 46 5.09 -10.26 -8.37
N GLY A 47 4.93 -10.24 -7.05
CA GLY A 47 5.85 -10.82 -6.07
C GLY A 47 6.92 -9.86 -5.55
N ASP A 48 7.03 -8.64 -6.11
CA ASP A 48 7.92 -7.62 -5.56
C ASP A 48 7.39 -7.11 -4.23
N TYR A 49 8.31 -6.84 -3.30
CA TYR A 49 7.99 -6.25 -2.02
C TYR A 49 8.27 -4.76 -2.02
N VAL A 50 7.29 -3.96 -1.60
CA VAL A 50 7.37 -2.50 -1.53
C VAL A 50 7.01 -2.00 -0.13
N LYS A 51 7.53 -0.83 0.24
CA LYS A 51 7.05 -0.05 1.38
C LYS A 51 5.92 0.86 0.92
N LEU A 52 4.91 1.10 1.76
CA LEU A 52 3.86 2.06 1.44
C LEU A 52 3.86 3.20 2.45
N ARG A 53 3.63 4.39 1.94
CA ARG A 53 3.35 5.60 2.71
C ARG A 53 1.98 6.11 2.27
N LEU A 54 0.99 5.88 3.13
CA LEU A 54 -0.41 6.08 2.81
C LEU A 54 -0.93 7.32 3.53
N TRP A 55 -1.29 8.36 2.80
CA TRP A 55 -1.87 9.57 3.35
C TRP A 55 -3.39 9.44 3.41
N LEU A 56 -3.94 9.53 4.62
CA LEU A 56 -5.38 9.49 4.87
C LEU A 56 -5.92 10.94 4.84
N PRO A 57 -6.71 11.34 3.82
CA PRO A 57 -7.15 12.72 3.67
C PRO A 57 -8.04 13.19 4.83
N GLU A 58 -8.82 12.29 5.44
CA GLU A 58 -9.74 12.62 6.54
C GLU A 58 -9.01 12.88 7.86
N GLU A 59 -7.88 12.20 8.11
CA GLU A 59 -7.21 12.24 9.40
C GLU A 59 -5.95 13.12 9.38
N HIS A 60 -5.53 13.64 8.23
CA HIS A 60 -4.22 14.32 8.04
C HIS A 60 -3.04 13.49 8.58
N VAL A 61 -3.19 12.17 8.58
CA VAL A 61 -2.27 11.21 9.16
C VAL A 61 -1.69 10.35 8.06
N CYS A 62 -0.43 9.99 8.24
CA CYS A 62 0.28 9.05 7.39
C CYS A 62 0.31 7.67 8.06
N VAL A 63 -0.05 6.63 7.30
CA VAL A 63 0.08 5.22 7.67
C VAL A 63 1.31 4.67 6.94
N PHE A 64 2.21 4.04 7.71
CA PHE A 64 3.39 3.40 7.15
C PHE A 64 3.20 1.89 7.11
N VAL A 65 3.34 1.32 5.91
CA VAL A 65 3.36 -0.12 5.68
C VAL A 65 4.80 -0.54 5.43
N GLU A 66 5.31 -1.38 6.32
CA GLU A 66 6.69 -1.86 6.27
C GLU A 66 6.91 -2.85 5.13
N LEU A 67 5.88 -3.64 4.82
CA LEU A 67 5.93 -4.66 3.78
C LEU A 67 4.57 -4.83 3.12
N ALA A 68 4.53 -4.61 1.81
CA ALA A 68 3.42 -4.98 0.95
C ALA A 68 3.95 -5.73 -0.28
N GLU A 69 3.20 -6.70 -0.76
CA GLU A 69 3.53 -7.47 -1.96
C GLU A 69 2.72 -6.95 -3.15
N VAL A 70 3.40 -6.66 -4.25
CA VAL A 70 2.78 -6.35 -5.54
C VAL A 70 2.10 -7.61 -6.05
N GLN A 71 0.78 -7.57 -6.17
CA GLN A 71 -0.03 -8.68 -6.69
C GLN A 71 -0.11 -8.64 -8.21
N TRP A 72 -0.25 -7.44 -8.77
CA TRP A 72 -0.23 -7.21 -10.22
C TRP A 72 0.00 -5.74 -10.55
N VAL A 73 0.47 -5.50 -11.78
CA VAL A 73 0.59 -4.17 -12.38
C VAL A 73 -0.11 -4.18 -13.74
N LYS A 74 -0.97 -3.20 -13.99
CA LYS A 74 -1.71 -3.06 -15.25
C LYS A 74 -2.11 -1.63 -15.51
N ASN A 75 -1.76 -1.08 -16.66
CA ASN A 75 -2.17 0.27 -17.10
C ASN A 75 -1.94 1.33 -16.01
N HIS A 76 -0.75 1.40 -15.42
CA HIS A 76 -0.39 2.32 -14.33
C HIS A 76 -1.10 2.06 -12.98
N TRP A 77 -1.95 1.03 -12.91
CA TRP A 77 -2.51 0.55 -11.67
C TRP A 77 -1.67 -0.56 -11.07
N ILE A 78 -1.45 -0.47 -9.77
CA ILE A 78 -0.66 -1.39 -8.97
C ILE A 78 -1.58 -1.91 -7.88
N ASN A 79 -1.77 -3.22 -7.82
CA ASN A 79 -2.46 -3.84 -6.70
C ASN A 79 -1.42 -4.36 -5.72
N VAL A 80 -1.54 -3.94 -4.47
CA VAL A 80 -0.65 -4.37 -3.40
C VAL A 80 -1.45 -5.02 -2.27
N GLU A 81 -0.88 -6.08 -1.70
CA GLU A 81 -1.39 -6.75 -0.51
C GLU A 81 -0.52 -6.37 0.69
N VAL A 82 -1.12 -5.80 1.72
CA VAL A 82 -0.43 -5.41 2.95
C VAL A 82 -0.07 -6.66 3.74
N LEU A 83 1.23 -6.86 3.99
CA LEU A 83 1.75 -8.01 4.73
C LEU A 83 2.17 -7.65 6.16
N SER A 84 2.80 -6.48 6.33
CA SER A 84 3.24 -5.99 7.65
C SER A 84 3.06 -4.47 7.76
N ALA A 85 2.45 -4.07 8.87
CA ALA A 85 2.34 -2.69 9.33
C ALA A 85 2.24 -2.70 10.86
N SER A 86 2.60 -1.58 11.50
CA SER A 86 2.52 -1.45 12.96
C SER A 86 1.07 -1.66 13.44
N PRO A 87 0.84 -2.15 14.68
CA PRO A 87 -0.53 -2.35 15.19
C PRO A 87 -1.38 -1.06 15.18
N GLY A 88 -0.75 0.10 15.42
CA GLY A 88 -1.43 1.40 15.34
C GLY A 88 -1.80 1.79 13.92
N ASP A 89 -0.91 1.53 12.97
CA ASP A 89 -1.15 1.80 11.54
C ASP A 89 -2.18 0.86 10.93
N GLN A 90 -2.18 -0.43 11.30
CA GLN A 90 -3.25 -1.36 10.95
C GLN A 90 -4.59 -0.89 11.51
N ALA A 91 -4.63 -0.46 12.78
CA ALA A 91 -5.88 0.03 13.37
C ALA A 91 -6.44 1.25 12.62
N ARG A 92 -5.56 2.17 12.17
CA ARG A 92 -5.94 3.33 11.35
C ARG A 92 -6.46 2.91 9.98
N LEU A 93 -5.75 2.02 9.29
CA LEU A 93 -6.16 1.53 7.97
C LEU A 93 -7.50 0.77 8.04
N ARG A 94 -7.70 -0.02 9.09
CA ARG A 94 -8.98 -0.68 9.38
C ARG A 94 -10.07 0.31 9.67
N LYS A 95 -9.82 1.33 10.49
CA LYS A 95 -10.83 2.34 10.79
C LYS A 95 -11.28 3.09 9.54
N PHE A 96 -10.33 3.42 8.66
CA PHE A 96 -10.61 4.07 7.37
C PHE A 96 -11.41 3.18 6.42
N THR A 97 -11.18 1.86 6.43
CA THR A 97 -11.99 0.90 5.64
C THR A 97 -13.35 0.57 6.27
N SER A 98 -13.45 0.54 7.59
CA SER A 98 -14.60 0.00 8.33
C SER A 98 -15.80 0.95 8.45
N ILE A 99 -15.79 2.12 7.80
CA ILE A 99 -16.90 3.09 7.89
C ILE A 99 -18.23 2.52 7.33
N GLU A 100 -18.25 1.32 6.72
CA GLU A 100 -19.48 0.65 6.23
C GLU A 100 -19.57 -0.87 6.52
N ASP A 101 -19.04 -1.38 7.63
CA ASP A 101 -19.37 -2.78 8.05
C ASP A 101 -19.98 -2.79 9.45
N GLN A 102 -21.19 -2.24 9.57
CA GLN A 102 -22.09 -2.68 10.62
C GLN A 102 -22.86 -3.88 10.09
N CYS A 103 -22.51 -5.05 10.64
CA CYS A 103 -23.23 -6.32 10.61
C CYS A 103 -22.75 -7.38 9.60
N SER A 104 -21.54 -7.93 9.79
CA SER A 104 -21.22 -9.29 9.34
C SER A 104 -20.16 -9.99 10.22
N PRO A 105 -20.54 -10.96 11.10
CA PRO A 105 -19.61 -11.71 11.95
C PRO A 105 -18.97 -12.90 11.22
N SER A 106 -18.50 -12.69 9.99
CA SER A 106 -17.78 -13.73 9.26
C SER A 106 -16.95 -13.11 8.16
N SER A 107 -15.64 -13.06 8.32
CA SER A 107 -14.71 -13.15 7.20
C SER A 107 -13.31 -13.45 7.73
N ARG A 108 -12.67 -14.45 7.09
CA ARG A 108 -11.22 -14.72 7.17
C ARG A 108 -10.47 -13.40 7.23
N ARG A 109 -9.30 -13.36 7.89
CA ARG A 109 -8.34 -12.24 7.78
C ARG A 109 -8.19 -11.89 6.29
N LYS A 110 -8.97 -10.94 5.78
CA LYS A 110 -8.84 -10.44 4.41
C LYS A 110 -7.62 -9.55 4.52
N SER A 111 -6.50 -9.99 3.96
CA SER A 111 -5.35 -9.12 3.81
C SER A 111 -5.81 -7.84 3.14
N GLU A 112 -5.39 -6.70 3.68
CA GLU A 112 -5.80 -5.39 3.18
C GLU A 112 -5.18 -5.19 1.79
N ARG A 113 -6.03 -5.02 0.78
CA ARG A 113 -5.59 -4.80 -0.61
C ARG A 113 -5.84 -3.36 -1.00
N ILE A 114 -4.82 -2.75 -1.57
CA ILE A 114 -4.83 -1.35 -1.99
C ILE A 114 -4.56 -1.30 -3.48
N LEU A 115 -5.36 -0.49 -4.18
CA LEU A 115 -5.21 -0.24 -5.60
C LEU A 115 -4.63 1.16 -5.81
N ILE A 116 -3.41 1.24 -6.30
CA ILE A 116 -2.67 2.50 -6.43
C ILE A 116 -2.53 2.85 -7.90
N HIS A 117 -2.88 4.07 -8.28
CA HIS A 117 -2.57 4.67 -9.57
C HIS A 117 -1.29 5.51 -9.43
N ALA A 118 -0.31 5.26 -10.27
CA ALA A 118 0.98 5.96 -10.24
C ALA A 118 1.49 6.34 -11.63
#